data_AF-A0A270BTM3-F1
#
_entry.id   AF-A0A270BTM3-F1
#
_cell.length_a   1.000
_cell.length_b   1.000
_cell.length_c   1.000
_cell.angle_alpha   90.00
_cell.angle_beta   90.00
_cell.angle_gamma   90.00
#
_symmetry.space_group_name_H-M   'P 1'
#
loop_
_entity.id
_entity.type
_entity.pdbx_description
1 polymer ?
#
loop_
_entity_poly.entity_id
_entity_poly.type
_entity_poly.pdbx_seq_one_letter_code
_entity_poly.pdbx_strand_id
1 'polypeptide(L)'
;MEPRSSLAPVLTQEVADSLDMDPYPESFHDECLQNGTEVLVRDIRWRSHVPAPEKTVRRALAACAEYGLEPGSVVLATDRAVRLLNGRHRGKHKPTNVLTFEPPPGYAGGDIILALETVVREARKAGRPVSHHLAHLVVHGSLHLAGYDHHHPGEAREMEMLESRLLSRMKVPNPWKTRS
;
A
#
# COMPACT_ATOMS: atom_id res chain seq x y z
N MET A 1 23.31 -11.38 65.57
CA MET A 1 22.08 -11.05 64.82
C MET A 1 22.44 -11.13 63.35
N GLU A 2 22.21 -12.32 62.81
CA GLU A 2 22.55 -12.86 61.47
C GLU A 2 21.50 -13.99 61.26
N PRO A 3 21.17 -14.52 60.05
CA PRO A 3 21.75 -14.24 58.72
C PRO A 3 20.75 -14.24 57.51
N ARG A 4 21.29 -13.86 56.32
CA ARG A 4 21.18 -14.45 54.95
C ARG A 4 19.84 -14.90 54.29
N SER A 5 19.91 -14.83 52.95
CA SER A 5 19.44 -15.84 51.95
C SER A 5 18.10 -15.53 51.26
N SER A 6 18.10 -15.18 49.96
CA SER A 6 18.02 -16.06 48.76
C SER A 6 16.62 -16.67 48.51
N LEU A 7 16.27 -16.76 47.22
CA LEU A 7 15.28 -17.63 46.55
C LEU A 7 14.09 -16.89 45.88
N ALA A 8 14.11 -16.85 44.55
CA ALA A 8 12.91 -17.06 43.71
C ALA A 8 12.49 -18.56 43.85
N PRO A 9 11.26 -19.04 43.51
CA PRO A 9 10.48 -18.73 42.30
C PRO A 9 8.93 -18.83 42.44
N VAL A 10 8.22 -18.75 41.30
CA VAL A 10 7.04 -19.55 40.86
C VAL A 10 5.87 -18.73 40.26
N LEU A 11 5.46 -19.22 39.09
CA LEU A 11 4.38 -18.84 38.19
C LEU A 11 2.96 -18.88 38.77
N THR A 12 2.05 -18.12 38.15
CA THR A 12 0.69 -18.54 37.69
C THR A 12 0.17 -17.40 36.79
N GLN A 13 0.18 -17.56 35.46
CA GLN A 13 -0.83 -18.15 34.56
C GLN A 13 -2.06 -17.25 34.31
N GLU A 14 -2.19 -16.86 33.02
CA GLU A 14 -3.40 -16.58 32.23
C GLU A 14 -4.36 -15.46 32.63
N VAL A 15 -4.48 -14.43 31.77
CA VAL A 15 -5.77 -14.12 31.11
C VAL A 15 -5.57 -13.46 29.73
N ALA A 16 -6.22 -14.06 28.73
CA ALA A 16 -6.77 -13.48 27.49
C ALA A 16 -5.86 -13.26 26.27
N ASP A 17 -5.65 -14.36 25.56
CA ASP A 17 -5.80 -14.45 24.10
C ASP A 17 -7.12 -13.83 23.59
N SER A 18 -7.12 -13.55 22.29
CA SER A 18 -8.24 -13.20 21.39
C SER A 18 -8.51 -11.70 21.16
N LEU A 19 -7.80 -11.14 20.17
CA LEU A 19 -8.41 -10.61 18.92
C LEU A 19 -7.34 -10.61 17.81
N ASP A 20 -6.72 -11.77 17.60
CA ASP A 20 -6.06 -12.12 16.34
C ASP A 20 -7.13 -12.52 15.33
N MET A 21 -7.41 -11.62 14.39
CA MET A 21 -7.99 -11.95 13.09
C MET A 21 -7.28 -11.08 12.05
N ASP A 22 -6.00 -11.36 11.78
CA ASP A 22 -5.40 -10.96 10.50
C ASP A 22 -6.20 -11.73 9.42
N PRO A 23 -7.01 -11.09 8.56
CA PRO A 23 -7.88 -11.80 7.63
C PRO A 23 -7.10 -12.45 6.49
N TYR A 24 -5.77 -12.39 6.49
CA TYR A 24 -4.89 -12.82 5.40
C TYR A 24 -4.06 -14.07 5.78
N PRO A 25 -3.90 -15.03 4.85
CA PRO A 25 -3.13 -16.25 5.12
C PRO A 25 -1.65 -15.93 5.35
N GLU A 26 -1.02 -16.69 6.25
CA GLU A 26 0.38 -16.52 6.71
C GLU A 26 1.42 -16.67 5.60
N SER A 27 1.07 -17.25 4.45
CA SER A 27 1.96 -17.43 3.29
C SER A 27 2.43 -16.14 2.61
N PHE A 28 2.02 -14.97 3.11
CA PHE A 28 2.44 -13.65 2.64
C PHE A 28 3.48 -12.97 3.53
N HIS A 29 4.07 -13.72 4.47
CA HIS A 29 5.05 -13.21 5.40
C HIS A 29 6.46 -13.72 5.10
N ASP A 30 7.34 -12.76 4.81
CA ASP A 30 8.78 -12.79 5.06
C ASP A 30 9.80 -13.33 4.04
N GLU A 31 9.46 -13.48 2.76
CA GLU A 31 10.49 -13.64 1.69
C GLU A 31 10.77 -12.35 0.88
N CYS A 32 10.09 -11.24 1.18
CA CYS A 32 10.18 -10.01 0.37
C CYS A 32 11.22 -8.99 0.90
N LEU A 33 12.16 -9.39 1.76
CA LEU A 33 13.19 -8.50 2.33
C LEU A 33 14.50 -8.48 1.52
N GLN A 34 14.53 -9.03 0.31
CA GLN A 34 15.70 -8.97 -0.59
C GLN A 34 15.42 -8.38 -1.99
N ASN A 35 14.19 -7.93 -2.30
CA ASN A 35 13.82 -7.46 -3.65
C ASN A 35 13.58 -5.94 -3.74
N GLY A 36 14.46 -5.25 -4.47
CA GLY A 36 14.16 -4.19 -5.46
C GLY A 36 13.51 -2.87 -5.02
N THR A 37 12.32 -2.91 -4.40
CA THR A 37 11.47 -1.72 -4.22
C THR A 37 11.66 -1.05 -2.86
N GLU A 38 11.97 0.25 -2.85
CA GLU A 38 12.04 1.05 -1.64
C GLU A 38 10.64 1.57 -1.23
N VAL A 39 10.21 1.31 0.01
CA VAL A 39 8.93 1.83 0.55
C VAL A 39 9.21 2.91 1.59
N LEU A 40 8.79 4.15 1.30
CA LEU A 40 9.10 5.33 2.10
C LEU A 40 7.84 5.97 2.66
N VAL A 41 7.73 6.06 3.99
CA VAL A 41 6.65 6.81 4.66
C VAL A 41 7.16 8.18 5.09
N ARG A 42 6.77 9.23 4.37
CA ARG A 42 7.27 10.60 4.58
C ARG A 42 6.45 11.41 5.58
N ASP A 43 5.24 10.96 5.92
CA ASP A 43 4.37 11.63 6.89
C ASP A 43 3.79 10.61 7.88
N ILE A 44 3.96 10.86 9.19
CA ILE A 44 3.54 9.96 10.26
C ILE A 44 2.01 9.75 10.30
N ARG A 45 1.22 10.70 9.78
CA ARG A 45 -0.24 10.63 9.74
C ARG A 45 -0.75 9.46 8.90
N TRP A 46 0.06 8.90 8.00
CA TRP A 46 -0.27 7.64 7.33
C TRP A 46 -0.57 6.52 8.33
N ARG A 47 0.23 6.41 9.40
CA ARG A 47 0.06 5.39 10.44
C ARG A 47 -1.20 5.58 11.29
N SER A 48 -1.71 6.81 11.37
CA SER A 48 -2.99 7.12 12.02
C SER A 48 -4.22 6.64 11.22
N HIS A 49 -4.06 6.41 9.91
CA HIS A 49 -5.14 5.94 9.04
C HIS A 49 -5.00 4.47 8.62
N VAL A 50 -3.76 3.98 8.57
CA VAL A 50 -3.41 2.60 8.26
C VAL A 50 -2.28 2.22 9.23
N PRO A 51 -2.50 1.36 10.25
CA PRO A 51 -1.50 1.14 11.31
C PRO A 51 -0.11 0.68 10.81
N ALA A 52 -0.07 -0.13 9.75
CA ALA A 52 1.16 -0.62 9.11
C ALA A 52 1.09 -0.39 7.59
N PRO A 53 1.24 0.86 7.12
CA PRO A 53 1.01 1.19 5.71
C PRO A 53 2.05 0.53 4.79
N GLU A 54 3.29 0.34 5.27
CA GLU A 54 4.34 -0.38 4.54
C GLU A 54 3.94 -1.84 4.29
N LYS A 55 3.29 -2.50 5.28
CA LYS A 55 2.79 -3.87 5.13
C LYS A 55 1.71 -3.95 4.04
N THR A 56 0.80 -2.98 4.01
CA THR A 56 -0.23 -2.89 2.97
C THR A 56 0.40 -2.68 1.59
N VAL A 57 1.38 -1.79 1.47
CA VAL A 57 2.10 -1.55 0.21
C VAL A 57 2.83 -2.81 -0.24
N ARG A 58 3.61 -3.45 0.64
CA ARG A 58 4.37 -4.68 0.30
C ARG A 58 3.45 -5.82 -0.14
N ARG A 59 2.29 -5.99 0.49
CA ARG A 59 1.28 -6.97 0.06
C ARG A 59 0.75 -6.67 -1.35
N ALA A 60 0.46 -5.40 -1.64
CA ALA A 60 0.03 -4.98 -2.98
C ALA A 60 1.11 -5.22 -4.04
N LEU A 61 2.37 -4.89 -3.73
CA LEU A 61 3.51 -5.16 -4.60
C LEU A 61 3.71 -6.67 -4.83
N ALA A 62 3.61 -7.49 -3.79
CA ALA A 62 3.73 -8.94 -3.91
C ALA A 62 2.65 -9.54 -4.81
N ALA A 63 1.41 -9.03 -4.76
CA ALA A 63 0.35 -9.45 -5.67
C ALA A 63 0.67 -9.10 -7.14
N CYS A 64 1.37 -7.99 -7.36
CA CYS A 64 1.79 -7.47 -8.64
C CYS A 64 3.07 -8.12 -9.20
N ALA A 65 3.95 -8.68 -8.35
CA ALA A 65 5.27 -9.20 -8.73
C ALA A 65 5.22 -10.28 -9.84
N GLU A 66 4.24 -11.18 -9.81
CA GLU A 66 4.06 -12.23 -10.82
C GLU A 66 3.77 -11.68 -12.24
N TYR A 67 3.41 -10.42 -12.35
CA TYR A 67 3.14 -9.73 -13.61
C TYR A 67 4.33 -8.87 -14.08
N GLY A 68 5.50 -9.00 -13.44
CA GLY A 68 6.69 -8.19 -13.74
C GLY A 68 6.55 -6.72 -13.33
N LEU A 69 5.66 -6.44 -12.38
CA LEU A 69 5.26 -5.09 -11.98
C LEU A 69 6.03 -4.65 -10.72
N GLU A 70 7.32 -4.36 -10.86
CA GLU A 70 8.17 -3.94 -9.74
C GLU A 70 8.57 -2.46 -9.86
N PRO A 71 7.92 -1.54 -9.11
CA PRO A 71 8.38 -0.16 -9.02
C PRO A 71 9.74 -0.09 -8.31
N GLY A 72 10.52 0.95 -8.59
CA GLY A 72 11.77 1.25 -7.89
C GLY A 72 11.48 1.82 -6.50
N SER A 73 10.48 2.69 -6.38
CA SER A 73 10.04 3.18 -5.07
C SER A 73 8.53 3.41 -4.96
N VAL A 74 8.02 3.29 -3.73
CA VAL A 74 6.67 3.71 -3.35
C VAL A 74 6.76 4.68 -2.18
N VAL A 75 6.34 5.92 -2.39
CA VAL A 75 6.43 7.02 -1.44
C VAL A 75 5.05 7.44 -0.95
N LEU A 76 4.82 7.30 0.35
CA LEU A 76 3.62 7.75 1.03
C LEU A 76 3.84 9.18 1.55
N ALA A 77 3.22 10.16 0.88
CA ALA A 77 3.47 11.59 1.06
C ALA A 77 2.19 12.36 1.39
N THR A 78 2.28 13.70 1.38
CA THR A 78 1.15 14.62 1.61
C THR A 78 0.63 15.19 0.29
N ASP A 79 -0.61 15.68 0.29
CA ASP A 79 -1.20 16.47 -0.81
C ASP A 79 -0.31 17.66 -1.19
N ARG A 80 0.33 18.31 -0.20
CA ARG A 80 1.24 19.43 -0.46
C ARG A 80 2.44 18.98 -1.30
N ALA A 81 3.07 17.86 -0.93
CA ALA A 81 4.21 17.32 -1.66
C ALA A 81 3.81 16.89 -3.08
N VAL A 82 2.71 16.15 -3.20
CA VAL A 82 2.19 15.69 -4.50
C VAL A 82 1.77 16.85 -5.39
N ARG A 83 1.12 17.89 -4.86
CA ARG A 83 0.78 19.11 -5.62
C ARG A 83 2.01 19.81 -6.18
N LEU A 84 3.09 19.89 -5.40
CA LEU A 84 4.35 20.49 -5.87
C LEU A 84 4.98 19.66 -6.99
N LEU A 85 5.01 18.34 -6.85
CA LEU A 85 5.52 17.43 -7.90
C LEU A 85 4.67 17.51 -9.17
N ASN A 86 3.35 17.48 -9.04
CA ASN A 86 2.42 17.59 -10.17
C ASN A 86 2.57 18.93 -10.91
N GLY A 87 2.80 20.02 -10.17
CA GLY A 87 3.12 21.33 -10.73
C GLY A 87 4.43 21.33 -11.52
N ARG A 88 5.51 20.79 -10.92
CA ARG A 88 6.85 20.79 -11.52
C ARG A 88 6.96 19.91 -12.77
N HIS A 89 6.39 18.71 -12.73
CA HIS A 89 6.58 17.71 -13.79
C HIS A 89 5.45 17.68 -14.83
N ARG A 90 4.23 18.09 -14.45
CA ARG A 90 3.05 18.02 -15.34
C ARG A 90 2.35 19.37 -15.53
N GLY A 91 2.87 20.47 -15.00
CA GLY A 91 2.27 21.81 -15.07
C GLY A 91 0.93 21.94 -14.33
N LYS A 92 0.57 20.97 -13.49
CA LYS A 92 -0.75 20.88 -12.83
C LYS A 92 -0.61 21.16 -11.34
N HIS A 93 -0.90 22.40 -10.91
CA HIS A 93 -0.79 22.84 -9.52
C HIS A 93 -1.95 22.37 -8.60
N LYS A 94 -2.36 21.11 -8.71
CA LYS A 94 -3.39 20.50 -7.85
C LYS A 94 -2.91 19.15 -7.30
N PRO A 95 -3.32 18.76 -6.07
CA PRO A 95 -3.04 17.42 -5.58
C PRO A 95 -3.81 16.39 -6.43
N THR A 96 -3.27 15.18 -6.49
CA THR A 96 -3.91 13.99 -7.04
C THR A 96 -3.65 12.83 -6.08
N ASN A 97 -4.43 11.75 -6.17
CA ASN A 97 -4.30 10.60 -5.27
C ASN A 97 -2.96 9.86 -5.47
N VAL A 98 -2.56 9.65 -6.72
CA VAL A 98 -1.32 8.95 -7.09
C VAL A 98 -0.63 9.65 -8.27
N LEU A 99 0.70 9.67 -8.23
CA LEU A 99 1.57 10.00 -9.36
C LEU A 99 2.50 8.83 -9.62
N THR A 100 2.69 8.52 -10.90
CA THR A 100 3.70 7.59 -11.38
C THR A 100 4.76 8.36 -12.18
N PHE A 101 6.02 7.99 -11.99
CA PHE A 101 7.15 8.48 -12.79
C PHE A 101 7.88 7.29 -13.39
N GLU A 102 8.08 7.31 -14.70
CA GLU A 102 8.87 6.32 -15.40
C GLU A 102 10.34 6.41 -14.99
N PRO A 103 11.06 5.27 -14.96
CA PRO A 103 12.48 5.30 -14.66
C PRO A 103 13.25 6.02 -15.78
N PRO A 104 14.38 6.67 -15.46
CA PRO A 104 15.24 7.24 -16.48
C PRO A 104 15.80 6.15 -17.42
N PRO A 105 16.18 6.49 -18.66
CA PRO A 105 16.71 5.53 -19.61
C PRO A 105 17.89 4.73 -19.03
N GLY A 106 17.82 3.40 -19.12
CA GLY A 106 18.84 2.49 -18.57
C GLY A 106 18.61 2.06 -17.11
N TYR A 107 17.54 2.54 -16.47
CA TYR A 107 17.12 2.11 -15.13
C TYR A 107 15.77 1.37 -15.22
N ALA A 108 15.57 0.41 -14.31
CA ALA A 108 14.30 -0.31 -14.16
C ALA A 108 13.60 0.16 -12.88
N GLY A 109 12.27 0.03 -12.85
CA GLY A 109 11.45 0.38 -11.69
C GLY A 109 11.21 1.89 -11.57
N GLY A 110 10.02 2.33 -11.95
CA GLY A 110 9.59 3.72 -11.75
C GLY A 110 9.15 4.04 -10.32
N ASP A 111 8.76 5.28 -10.07
CA ASP A 111 8.33 5.73 -8.75
C ASP A 111 6.81 5.88 -8.66
N ILE A 112 6.22 5.45 -7.54
CA ILE A 112 4.81 5.67 -7.20
C ILE A 112 4.73 6.59 -5.99
N ILE A 113 4.07 7.74 -6.10
CA ILE A 113 3.91 8.70 -5.00
C ILE A 113 2.42 8.87 -4.70
N LEU A 114 2.02 8.62 -3.45
CA LEU A 114 0.63 8.73 -3.00
C LEU A 114 0.41 9.91 -2.06
N ALA A 115 -0.74 10.58 -2.19
CA ALA A 115 -1.11 11.75 -1.40
C ALA A 115 -2.11 11.42 -0.29
N LEU A 116 -1.69 11.50 0.97
CA LEU A 116 -2.47 11.07 2.13
C LEU A 116 -3.88 11.67 2.17
N GLU A 117 -3.99 12.99 2.12
CA GLU A 117 -5.26 13.68 2.35
C GLU A 117 -6.27 13.37 1.24
N THR A 118 -5.79 13.25 0.00
CA THR A 118 -6.63 12.82 -1.14
C THR A 118 -7.06 11.37 -1.02
N VAL A 119 -6.13 10.45 -0.72
CA VAL A 119 -6.43 9.01 -0.54
C VAL A 119 -7.48 8.82 0.57
N VAL A 120 -7.31 9.47 1.72
CA VAL A 120 -8.26 9.39 2.84
C VAL A 120 -9.62 9.95 2.47
N ARG A 121 -9.66 11.10 1.77
CA ARG A 121 -10.91 11.75 1.34
C ARG A 121 -11.69 10.87 0.35
N GLU A 122 -11.01 10.26 -0.60
CA GLU A 122 -11.61 9.35 -1.59
C GLU A 122 -12.13 8.07 -0.93
N ALA A 123 -11.32 7.43 -0.07
CA ALA A 123 -11.72 6.23 0.65
C ALA A 123 -13.00 6.47 1.48
N ARG A 124 -13.06 7.60 2.19
CA ARG A 124 -14.23 8.01 2.97
C ARG A 124 -15.46 8.25 2.08
N LYS A 125 -15.29 8.98 0.97
CA LYS A 125 -16.38 9.23 0.02
C LYS A 125 -16.95 7.93 -0.57
N ALA A 126 -16.09 6.94 -0.78
CA ALA A 126 -16.45 5.62 -1.29
C ALA A 126 -16.96 4.65 -0.20
N GLY A 127 -16.94 5.02 1.09
CA GLY A 127 -17.31 4.13 2.19
C GLY A 127 -16.39 2.91 2.32
N ARG A 128 -15.09 3.07 2.02
CA ARG A 128 -14.08 2.01 2.03
C ARG A 128 -12.99 2.28 3.07
N PRO A 129 -12.39 1.23 3.66
CA PRO A 129 -11.19 1.39 4.49
C PRO A 129 -10.07 2.08 3.71
N VAL A 130 -9.32 2.96 4.38
CA VAL A 130 -8.18 3.66 3.76
C VAL A 130 -7.12 2.67 3.29
N SER A 131 -6.90 1.57 4.00
CA SER A 131 -5.99 0.50 3.62
C SER A 131 -6.38 -0.17 2.29
N HIS A 132 -7.67 -0.36 2.03
CA HIS A 132 -8.15 -0.93 0.77
C HIS A 132 -7.93 0.03 -0.39
N HIS A 133 -8.21 1.31 -0.19
CA HIS A 133 -7.97 2.33 -1.22
C HIS A 133 -6.47 2.52 -1.49
N LEU A 134 -5.64 2.47 -0.45
CA LEU A 134 -4.18 2.47 -0.58
C LEU A 134 -3.70 1.27 -1.42
N ALA A 135 -4.15 0.06 -1.10
CA ALA A 135 -3.79 -1.14 -1.86
C ALA A 135 -4.21 -1.04 -3.34
N HIS A 136 -5.43 -0.53 -3.59
CA HIS A 136 -5.91 -0.26 -4.95
C HIS A 136 -4.99 0.69 -5.70
N LEU A 137 -4.64 1.83 -5.11
CA LEU A 137 -3.79 2.83 -5.77
C LEU A 137 -2.35 2.34 -6.00
N VAL A 138 -1.81 1.47 -5.15
CA VAL A 138 -0.50 0.83 -5.40
C VAL A 138 -0.60 -0.11 -6.59
N VAL A 139 -1.62 -0.98 -6.64
CA VAL A 139 -1.85 -1.86 -7.80
C VAL A 139 -2.04 -1.06 -9.08
N HIS A 140 -2.86 -0.01 -9.03
CA HIS A 140 -3.12 0.89 -10.15
C HIS A 140 -1.84 1.58 -10.65
N GLY A 141 -1.03 2.13 -9.73
CA GLY A 141 0.26 2.73 -10.07
C GLY A 141 1.24 1.74 -10.68
N SER A 142 1.31 0.52 -10.15
CA SER A 142 2.17 -0.54 -10.69
C SER A 142 1.75 -0.98 -12.10
N LEU A 143 0.44 -1.08 -12.37
CA LEU A 143 -0.07 -1.39 -13.71
C LEU A 143 0.29 -0.28 -14.71
N HIS A 144 0.16 0.98 -14.31
CA HIS A 144 0.59 2.11 -15.15
C HIS A 144 2.09 2.06 -15.49
N LEU A 145 2.95 1.72 -14.52
CA LEU A 145 4.39 1.59 -14.77
C LEU A 145 4.75 0.44 -15.72
N ALA A 146 3.86 -0.53 -15.90
CA ALA A 146 4.03 -1.61 -16.87
C ALA A 146 3.34 -1.36 -18.22
N GLY A 147 2.85 -0.13 -18.44
CA GLY A 147 2.27 0.29 -19.72
C GLY A 147 0.78 -0.03 -19.87
N TYR A 148 0.10 -0.50 -18.82
CA TYR A 148 -1.37 -0.52 -18.84
C TYR A 148 -1.91 0.89 -18.67
N ASP A 149 -2.93 1.24 -19.45
CA ASP A 149 -3.55 2.55 -19.42
C ASP A 149 -5.07 2.42 -19.49
N HIS A 150 -5.78 3.52 -19.25
CA HIS A 150 -7.23 3.57 -19.24
C HIS A 150 -7.77 4.74 -20.10
N HIS A 151 -7.01 5.15 -21.13
CA HIS A 151 -7.42 6.21 -22.06
C HIS A 151 -8.57 5.77 -22.97
N HIS A 152 -8.60 4.51 -23.40
CA HIS A 152 -9.68 3.96 -24.23
C HIS A 152 -10.55 2.96 -23.47
N PRO A 153 -11.84 2.82 -23.82
CA PRO A 153 -12.75 1.92 -23.11
C PRO A 153 -12.32 0.44 -23.07
N GLY A 154 -11.60 -0.03 -24.09
CA GLY A 154 -11.07 -1.40 -24.12
C GLY A 154 -9.94 -1.60 -23.11
N GLU A 155 -8.97 -0.69 -23.13
CA GLU A 155 -7.81 -0.69 -22.22
C GLU A 155 -8.25 -0.49 -20.77
N ALA A 156 -9.19 0.43 -20.53
CA ALA A 156 -9.80 0.66 -19.23
C ALA A 156 -10.42 -0.64 -18.66
N ARG A 157 -11.21 -1.37 -19.45
CA ARG A 157 -11.81 -2.64 -18.99
C ARG A 157 -10.76 -3.69 -18.67
N GLU A 158 -9.71 -3.79 -19.47
CA GLU A 158 -8.60 -4.72 -19.21
C GLU A 158 -7.90 -4.39 -17.89
N MET A 159 -7.56 -3.11 -17.68
CA MET A 159 -6.93 -2.63 -16.46
C MET A 159 -7.84 -2.85 -15.23
N GLU A 160 -9.13 -2.50 -15.33
CA GLU A 160 -10.11 -2.71 -14.26
C GLU A 160 -10.24 -4.19 -13.86
N MET A 161 -10.21 -5.10 -14.84
CA MET A 161 -10.22 -6.54 -14.59
C MET A 161 -8.95 -7.01 -13.87
N LEU A 162 -7.78 -6.54 -14.31
CA LEU A 162 -6.51 -6.86 -13.67
C LEU A 162 -6.45 -6.33 -12.24
N GLU A 163 -6.81 -5.07 -12.01
CA GLU A 163 -6.92 -4.50 -10.67
C GLU A 163 -7.82 -5.34 -9.76
N SER A 164 -9.02 -5.69 -10.26
CA SER A 164 -9.97 -6.52 -9.53
C SER A 164 -9.39 -7.89 -9.17
N ARG A 165 -8.69 -8.53 -10.12
CA ARG A 165 -8.08 -9.84 -9.92
C ARG A 165 -6.98 -9.77 -8.86
N LEU A 166 -6.09 -8.78 -8.97
CA LEU A 166 -4.97 -8.57 -8.05
C LEU A 166 -5.45 -8.24 -6.63
N LEU A 167 -6.44 -7.35 -6.51
CA LEU A 167 -7.03 -7.00 -5.22
C LEU A 167 -7.72 -8.19 -4.54
N SER A 168 -8.37 -9.08 -5.30
CA SER A 168 -9.04 -10.25 -4.74
C SER A 168 -8.07 -11.24 -4.08
N ARG A 169 -6.83 -11.36 -4.59
CA ARG A 169 -5.76 -12.19 -3.97
C ARG A 169 -5.41 -11.70 -2.57
N MET A 170 -5.51 -10.40 -2.35
CA MET A 170 -5.35 -9.76 -1.05
C MET A 170 -6.69 -9.57 -0.33
N LYS A 171 -7.73 -10.35 -0.66
CA LYS A 171 -9.12 -10.23 -0.15
C LYS A 171 -9.66 -8.79 -0.04
N VAL A 172 -9.17 -7.88 -0.89
CA VAL A 172 -9.66 -6.51 -1.00
C VAL A 172 -10.86 -6.52 -1.94
N PRO A 173 -12.03 -6.00 -1.53
CA PRO A 173 -13.21 -5.95 -2.39
C PRO A 173 -12.97 -5.15 -3.67
N ASN A 174 -13.57 -5.59 -4.76
CA ASN A 174 -13.48 -4.96 -6.06
C ASN A 174 -13.83 -3.44 -5.99
N PRO A 175 -12.94 -2.53 -6.45
CA PRO A 175 -13.18 -1.08 -6.43
C PRO A 175 -14.27 -0.60 -7.39
N TRP A 176 -14.49 -1.35 -8.47
CA TRP A 176 -15.40 -1.02 -9.57
C TRP A 176 -16.83 -1.53 -9.36
N LYS A 177 -17.05 -2.40 -8.38
CA LYS A 177 -18.41 -2.81 -7.98
C LYS A 177 -18.95 -1.89 -6.90
N THR A 178 -20.12 -1.29 -7.16
CA THR A 178 -20.90 -0.60 -6.13
C THR A 178 -21.33 -1.64 -5.09
N ARG A 179 -21.12 -1.34 -3.80
CA ARG A 179 -21.68 -2.17 -2.72
C ARG A 179 -23.19 -2.05 -2.80
N SER A 180 -23.86 -3.09 -3.30
CA SER A 180 -25.32 -3.25 -3.19
C SER A 180 -25.72 -3.63 -1.78
#